data_AF-A0A7I9Y3Y0-F1
#
_entry.id   AF-A0A7I9Y3Y0-F1
#
_cell.length_a   1.000
_cell.length_b   1.000
_cell.length_c   1.000
_cell.angle_alpha   90.00
_cell.angle_beta   90.00
_cell.angle_gamma   90.00
#
_symmetry.space_group_name_H-M   'P 1'
#
loop_
_entity.id
_entity.type
_entity.pdbx_description
1 polymer ?
#
loop_
_entity_poly.entity_id
_entity_poly.type
_entity_poly.pdbx_seq_one_letter_code
_entity_poly.pdbx_strand_id
1 'polypeptide(L)'
;MTTARNDSYGFLSGGGSPSAKFTTYGDTVGGVITEEPQVQQQTDIKDGTPLVWQDGSPRMQMVVTVQTQLRDPAIDEDDGKRRIFVRGQMRNAVQQAVIAAGAKGLDVGGTLNITYVADGERKNPAFNPPKIYQASYTPPAADGGAGFLGTTTQAAPAAVQPAPTAAPTPAPAGGTALPPGLPPTITPEVWATLTPEAQAALLVTSSAK
;
A
#
# COMPACT_ATOMS: atom_id res chain seq x y z
N MET A 1 -31.18 2.86 -2.75
CA MET A 1 -30.98 2.52 -4.18
C MET A 1 -29.53 2.79 -4.50
N THR A 2 -28.70 1.75 -4.51
CA THR A 2 -27.27 1.84 -4.79
C THR A 2 -27.07 1.95 -6.29
N THR A 3 -26.63 3.11 -6.76
CA THR A 3 -26.26 3.34 -8.16
C THR A 3 -25.04 2.49 -8.47
N ALA A 4 -25.23 1.38 -9.19
CA ALA A 4 -24.15 0.68 -9.87
C ALA A 4 -23.46 1.68 -10.80
N ARG A 5 -22.18 1.99 -10.55
CA ARG A 5 -21.37 2.80 -11.48
C ARG A 5 -21.31 2.02 -12.80
N ASN A 6 -21.71 2.68 -13.87
CA ASN A 6 -21.76 2.10 -15.20
C ASN A 6 -20.32 1.93 -15.73
N ASP A 7 -19.73 0.75 -15.55
CA ASP A 7 -18.36 0.41 -15.94
C ASP A 7 -18.08 0.57 -17.46
N SER A 8 -19.12 0.80 -18.25
CA SER A 8 -19.03 1.06 -19.69
C SER A 8 -18.27 2.35 -20.02
N TYR A 9 -18.24 3.35 -19.14
CA TYR A 9 -17.64 4.65 -19.47
C TYR A 9 -16.12 4.57 -19.62
N GLY A 10 -15.43 3.80 -18.76
CA GLY A 10 -13.99 3.56 -18.87
C GLY A 10 -13.59 2.81 -20.15
N PHE A 11 -14.45 1.91 -20.62
CA PHE A 11 -14.27 1.20 -21.89
C PHE A 11 -14.47 2.12 -23.11
N LEU A 12 -15.46 3.02 -23.06
CA LEU A 12 -15.81 3.92 -24.16
C LEU A 12 -14.87 5.14 -24.28
N SER A 13 -14.25 5.57 -23.18
CA SER A 13 -13.32 6.70 -23.14
C SER A 13 -11.87 6.34 -23.54
N GLY A 14 -11.56 5.05 -23.72
CA GLY A 14 -10.16 4.60 -23.90
C GLY A 14 -9.29 4.81 -22.66
N GLY A 15 -9.93 4.93 -21.48
CA GLY A 15 -9.32 5.34 -20.23
C GLY A 15 -8.89 4.14 -19.39
N GLY A 16 -7.68 3.63 -19.63
CA GLY A 16 -6.97 2.83 -18.63
C GLY A 16 -6.38 3.73 -17.54
N SER A 17 -6.27 3.23 -16.31
CA SER A 17 -5.61 3.98 -15.22
C SER A 17 -4.22 4.47 -15.68
N PRO A 18 -3.87 5.75 -15.44
CA PRO A 18 -2.65 6.33 -15.94
C PRO A 18 -1.42 5.54 -15.48
N SER A 19 -0.42 5.45 -16.36
CA SER A 19 0.84 4.78 -16.03
C SER A 19 1.61 5.57 -14.98
N ALA A 20 2.21 4.89 -14.01
CA ALA A 20 3.17 5.50 -13.11
C ALA A 20 4.37 6.05 -13.89
N LYS A 21 4.72 7.31 -13.65
CA LYS A 21 5.87 7.99 -14.28
C LYS A 21 6.90 8.31 -13.20
N PHE A 22 8.14 7.91 -13.43
CA PHE A 22 9.28 8.20 -12.56
C PHE A 22 10.18 9.21 -13.28
N THR A 23 10.01 10.50 -12.97
CA THR A 23 10.66 11.58 -13.72
C THR A 23 12.02 11.95 -13.14
N THR A 24 12.16 11.93 -11.82
CA THR A 24 13.34 12.45 -11.10
C THR A 24 13.89 11.40 -10.13
N TYR A 25 15.19 11.41 -9.85
CA TYR A 25 15.73 10.58 -8.76
C TYR A 25 15.04 10.94 -7.43
N GLY A 26 14.74 9.92 -6.63
CA GLY A 26 13.95 10.03 -5.41
C GLY A 26 12.43 9.98 -5.63
N ASP A 27 11.95 10.00 -6.88
CA ASP A 27 10.52 9.91 -7.18
C ASP A 27 9.99 8.55 -6.72
N THR A 28 9.02 8.60 -5.80
CA THR A 28 8.36 7.42 -5.24
C THR A 28 6.94 7.38 -5.73
N VAL A 29 6.58 6.27 -6.40
CA VAL A 29 5.21 5.99 -6.81
C VAL A 29 4.80 4.65 -6.21
N GLY A 30 3.66 4.64 -5.53
CA GLY A 30 3.20 3.48 -4.81
C GLY A 30 1.90 3.68 -4.07
N GLY A 31 1.37 2.56 -3.58
CA GLY A 31 0.22 2.52 -2.69
C GLY A 31 -0.42 1.14 -2.67
N VAL A 32 -1.70 1.10 -2.31
CA VAL A 32 -2.42 -0.16 -2.08
C VAL A 32 -2.74 -0.82 -3.42
N ILE A 33 -2.37 -2.08 -3.60
CA ILE A 33 -2.71 -2.85 -4.79
C ILE A 33 -4.22 -3.06 -4.83
N THR A 34 -4.87 -2.56 -5.88
CA THR A 34 -6.33 -2.64 -6.01
C THR A 34 -6.80 -3.78 -6.90
N GLU A 35 -5.91 -4.30 -7.75
CA GLU A 35 -6.21 -5.35 -8.72
C GLU A 35 -5.13 -6.43 -8.67
N GLU A 36 -5.50 -7.67 -9.00
CA GLU A 36 -4.57 -8.78 -9.05
C GLU A 36 -3.47 -8.52 -10.11
N PRO A 37 -2.18 -8.60 -9.74
CA PRO A 37 -1.08 -8.41 -10.68
C PRO A 37 -1.16 -9.38 -11.86
N GLN A 38 -1.18 -8.85 -13.08
CA GLN A 38 -1.26 -9.64 -14.31
C GLN A 38 0.09 -9.66 -15.02
N VAL A 39 0.55 -10.85 -15.42
CA VAL A 39 1.73 -11.00 -16.27
C VAL A 39 1.25 -11.09 -17.72
N GLN A 40 1.67 -10.14 -18.55
CA GLN A 40 1.30 -10.08 -19.97
C GLN A 40 2.51 -9.78 -20.84
N GLN A 41 2.37 -10.00 -22.15
CA GLN A 41 3.39 -9.57 -23.10
C GLN A 41 3.43 -8.04 -23.15
N GLN A 42 4.65 -7.50 -23.20
CA GLN A 42 4.90 -6.09 -23.43
C GLN A 42 4.43 -5.75 -24.84
N THR A 43 3.70 -4.64 -24.97
CA THR A 43 3.26 -4.09 -26.26
C THR A 43 3.93 -2.76 -26.52
N ASP A 44 4.07 -2.40 -27.79
CA ASP A 44 4.60 -1.09 -28.16
C ASP A 44 3.56 -0.02 -27.84
N ILE A 45 4.00 1.09 -27.27
CA ILE A 45 3.10 2.17 -26.86
C ILE A 45 2.55 2.91 -28.08
N LYS A 46 3.26 2.89 -29.22
CA LYS A 46 2.86 3.60 -30.44
C LYS A 46 1.81 2.86 -31.25
N ASP A 47 1.92 1.54 -31.33
CA ASP A 47 1.15 0.72 -32.26
C ASP A 47 0.50 -0.51 -31.62
N GLY A 48 0.78 -0.79 -30.35
CA GLY A 48 0.19 -1.91 -29.62
C GLY A 48 0.76 -3.27 -30.00
N THR A 49 1.78 -3.33 -30.85
CA THR A 49 2.35 -4.61 -31.31
C THR A 49 3.04 -5.34 -30.17
N PRO A 50 2.85 -6.66 -29.99
CA PRO A 50 3.55 -7.42 -28.97
C PRO A 50 5.05 -7.45 -29.23
N LEU A 51 5.84 -7.07 -28.23
CA LEU A 51 7.29 -7.04 -28.30
C LEU A 51 7.88 -8.43 -28.10
N VAL A 52 8.87 -8.75 -28.92
CA VAL A 52 9.70 -9.95 -28.83
C VAL A 52 11.16 -9.55 -28.64
N TRP A 53 11.93 -10.39 -27.95
CA TRP A 53 13.38 -10.27 -27.88
C TRP A 53 14.01 -10.67 -29.23
N GLN A 54 15.29 -10.34 -29.44
CA GLN A 54 16.01 -10.72 -30.67
C GLN A 54 16.11 -12.25 -30.86
N ASP A 55 15.94 -12.99 -29.76
CA ASP A 55 15.91 -14.45 -29.70
C ASP A 55 14.54 -15.05 -30.09
N GLY A 56 13.52 -14.21 -30.37
CA GLY A 56 12.15 -14.64 -30.69
C GLY A 56 11.25 -14.88 -29.47
N SER A 57 11.82 -14.92 -28.27
CA SER A 57 11.06 -15.04 -27.01
C SER A 57 10.20 -13.78 -26.72
N PRO A 58 8.94 -13.92 -26.26
CA PRO A 58 8.09 -12.77 -25.93
C PRO A 58 8.64 -11.96 -24.77
N ARG A 59 8.54 -10.63 -24.87
CA ARG A 59 8.96 -9.73 -23.79
C ARG A 59 7.86 -9.68 -22.74
N MET A 60 8.03 -10.33 -21.60
CA MET A 60 7.02 -10.33 -20.54
C MET A 60 7.14 -9.08 -19.64
N GLN A 61 6.00 -8.56 -19.20
CA GLN A 61 5.88 -7.50 -18.20
C GLN A 61 4.77 -7.82 -17.20
N MET A 62 4.92 -7.40 -15.96
CA MET A 62 3.86 -7.51 -14.96
C MET A 62 3.18 -6.15 -14.79
N VAL A 63 1.86 -6.10 -14.85
CA VAL A 63 1.06 -4.90 -14.61
C VAL A 63 0.47 -4.98 -13.23
N VAL A 64 0.77 -3.97 -12.42
CA VAL A 64 0.24 -3.82 -11.06
C VAL A 64 -0.54 -2.53 -11.01
N THR A 65 -1.82 -2.60 -10.65
CA THR A 65 -2.62 -1.38 -10.40
C THR A 65 -2.57 -1.06 -8.92
N VAL A 66 -2.06 0.13 -8.59
CA VAL A 66 -2.00 0.64 -7.22
C VAL A 66 -2.88 1.86 -7.06
N GLN A 67 -3.57 1.96 -5.93
CA GLN A 67 -4.22 3.16 -5.46
C GLN A 67 -3.16 4.10 -4.92
N THR A 68 -3.03 5.26 -5.53
CA THR A 68 -2.13 6.31 -5.09
C THR A 68 -2.94 7.51 -4.59
N GLN A 69 -2.32 8.36 -3.77
CA GLN A 69 -2.95 9.60 -3.30
C GLN A 69 -2.76 10.78 -4.28
N LEU A 70 -1.92 10.63 -5.31
CA LEU A 70 -1.69 11.67 -6.30
C LEU A 70 -2.88 11.73 -7.27
N ARG A 71 -3.95 12.43 -6.91
CA ARG A 71 -5.03 12.72 -7.87
C ARG A 71 -4.60 13.85 -8.79
N ASP A 72 -4.70 13.66 -10.10
CA ASP A 72 -4.44 14.75 -11.06
C ASP A 72 -5.71 15.60 -11.23
N PRO A 73 -5.75 16.85 -10.75
CA PRO A 73 -6.95 17.69 -10.82
C PRO A 73 -7.29 18.13 -12.25
N ALA A 74 -6.40 17.90 -13.22
CA ALA A 74 -6.66 18.15 -14.64
C ALA A 74 -7.45 17.03 -15.32
N ILE A 75 -7.66 15.89 -14.64
CA ILE A 75 -8.42 14.75 -15.13
C ILE A 75 -9.62 14.56 -14.21
N ASP A 76 -10.81 14.97 -14.68
CA ASP A 76 -12.06 15.01 -13.90
C ASP A 76 -12.45 13.64 -13.29
N GLU A 77 -12.00 12.54 -13.90
CA GLU A 77 -12.28 11.16 -13.51
C GLU A 77 -11.06 10.38 -13.00
N ASP A 78 -9.98 11.06 -12.58
CA ASP A 78 -8.82 10.36 -12.03
C ASP A 78 -9.19 9.68 -10.69
N ASP A 79 -9.43 8.38 -10.74
CA ASP A 79 -9.76 7.54 -9.58
C ASP A 79 -8.56 7.40 -8.61
N GLY A 80 -7.44 8.11 -8.86
CA GLY A 80 -6.19 8.07 -8.10
C GLY A 80 -5.41 6.77 -8.30
N LYS A 81 -5.83 5.91 -9.23
CA LYS A 81 -5.18 4.63 -9.52
C LYS A 81 -4.07 4.82 -10.55
N ARG A 82 -2.94 4.18 -10.34
CA ARG A 82 -1.82 4.15 -11.30
C ARG A 82 -1.44 2.72 -11.64
N ARG A 83 -1.23 2.47 -12.93
CA ARG A 83 -0.66 1.20 -13.42
C ARG A 83 0.86 1.29 -13.42
N ILE A 84 1.49 0.38 -12.69
CA ILE A 84 2.93 0.18 -12.65
C ILE A 84 3.26 -1.00 -13.56
N PHE A 85 4.05 -0.74 -14.59
CA PHE A 85 4.57 -1.76 -15.51
C PHE A 85 5.93 -2.25 -15.02
N VAL A 86 5.92 -3.34 -14.27
CA VAL A 86 7.11 -3.96 -13.68
C VAL A 86 7.82 -4.80 -14.74
N ARG A 87 9.00 -4.33 -15.18
CA ARG A 87 9.86 -4.99 -16.18
C ARG A 87 11.35 -4.77 -15.89
N GLY A 88 12.20 -5.62 -16.46
CA GLY A 88 13.66 -5.48 -16.37
C GLY A 88 14.16 -5.35 -14.92
N GLN A 89 14.92 -4.29 -14.63
CA GLN A 89 15.48 -4.04 -13.28
C GLN A 89 14.41 -3.83 -12.20
N MET A 90 13.24 -3.26 -12.55
CA MET A 90 12.15 -3.07 -11.60
C MET A 90 11.59 -4.40 -11.09
N ARG A 91 11.58 -5.45 -11.93
CA ARG A 91 11.17 -6.79 -11.51
C ARG A 91 12.06 -7.33 -10.39
N ASN A 92 13.38 -7.14 -10.50
CA ASN A 92 14.32 -7.57 -9.47
C ASN A 92 14.08 -6.82 -8.16
N ALA A 93 13.89 -5.50 -8.23
CA ALA A 93 13.60 -4.67 -7.05
C ALA A 93 12.30 -5.12 -6.34
N VAL A 94 11.23 -5.30 -7.10
CA VAL A 94 9.94 -5.77 -6.56
C VAL A 94 10.06 -7.18 -6.00
N GLN A 95 10.78 -8.09 -6.67
CA GLN A 95 11.01 -9.44 -6.17
C GLN A 95 11.75 -9.43 -4.84
N GLN A 96 12.81 -8.62 -4.70
CA GLN A 96 13.53 -8.47 -3.44
C GLN A 96 12.62 -7.92 -2.33
N ALA A 97 11.76 -6.94 -2.65
CA ALA A 97 10.79 -6.39 -1.71
C ALA A 97 9.77 -7.44 -1.21
N VAL A 98 9.26 -8.27 -2.13
CA VAL A 98 8.32 -9.36 -1.81
C VAL A 98 8.98 -10.43 -0.94
N ILE A 99 10.21 -10.82 -1.26
CA ILE A 99 11.00 -11.77 -0.46
C ILE A 99 11.29 -11.20 0.94
N ALA A 100 11.71 -9.93 1.03
CA ALA A 100 11.96 -9.25 2.30
C ALA A 100 10.70 -9.16 3.17
N ALA A 101 9.53 -9.05 2.54
CA ALA A 101 8.24 -9.06 3.23
C ALA A 101 7.74 -10.46 3.60
N GLY A 102 8.46 -11.53 3.24
CA GLY A 102 8.05 -12.92 3.48
C GLY A 102 6.83 -13.36 2.67
N ALA A 103 6.47 -12.63 1.63
CA ALA A 103 5.32 -12.94 0.79
C ALA A 103 5.72 -13.84 -0.39
N LYS A 104 4.76 -14.64 -0.89
CA LYS A 104 4.95 -15.43 -2.12
C LYS A 104 4.75 -14.62 -3.40
N GLY A 105 4.12 -13.45 -3.29
CA GLY A 105 3.76 -12.60 -4.41
C GLY A 105 3.19 -11.27 -3.94
N LEU A 106 2.77 -10.48 -4.91
CA LEU A 106 2.01 -9.26 -4.69
C LEU A 106 0.53 -9.62 -4.60
N ASP A 107 -0.10 -9.25 -3.50
CA ASP A 107 -1.49 -9.58 -3.20
C ASP A 107 -2.35 -8.30 -3.15
N VAL A 108 -3.65 -8.45 -3.42
CA VAL A 108 -4.58 -7.31 -3.42
C VAL A 108 -4.77 -6.83 -1.99
N GLY A 109 -4.71 -5.52 -1.78
CA GLY A 109 -4.68 -4.90 -0.45
C GLY A 109 -3.26 -4.77 0.14
N GLY A 110 -2.25 -5.38 -0.49
CA GLY A 110 -0.85 -5.13 -0.14
C GLY A 110 -0.41 -3.72 -0.55
N THR A 111 0.51 -3.11 0.18
CA THR A 111 1.06 -1.79 -0.16
C THR A 111 2.39 -1.98 -0.87
N LEU A 112 2.48 -1.52 -2.12
CA LEU A 112 3.71 -1.53 -2.92
C LEU A 112 4.18 -0.10 -3.17
N ASN A 113 5.42 0.20 -2.78
CA ASN A 113 6.07 1.47 -3.11
C ASN A 113 7.32 1.22 -3.94
N ILE A 114 7.51 2.00 -4.99
CA ILE A 114 8.67 1.95 -5.86
C ILE A 114 9.29 3.33 -5.93
N THR A 115 10.58 3.40 -5.63
CA THR A 115 11.37 4.63 -5.68
C THR A 115 12.43 4.49 -6.77
N TYR A 116 12.52 5.49 -7.65
CA TYR A 116 13.60 5.58 -8.62
C TYR A 116 14.84 6.18 -7.95
N VAL A 117 15.92 5.39 -7.78
CA VAL A 117 17.05 5.78 -6.92
C VAL A 117 18.27 6.25 -7.70
N ALA A 118 18.53 5.70 -8.89
CA ALA A 118 19.70 6.04 -9.69
C ALA A 118 19.56 5.54 -11.12
N ASP A 119 20.41 6.01 -12.02
CA ASP A 119 20.67 5.33 -13.30
C ASP A 119 21.86 4.39 -13.15
N GLY A 120 21.72 3.18 -13.68
CA GLY A 120 22.79 2.20 -13.73
C GLY A 120 23.77 2.48 -14.86
N GLU A 121 24.86 1.73 -14.87
CA GLU A 121 25.90 1.88 -15.88
C GLU A 121 25.34 1.64 -17.29
N ARG A 122 25.55 2.62 -18.17
CA ARG A 122 25.25 2.51 -19.60
C ARG A 122 26.24 1.53 -20.22
N LYS A 123 25.92 0.23 -20.19
CA LYS A 123 26.78 -0.82 -20.76
C LYS A 123 26.90 -0.75 -22.28
N ASN A 124 25.90 -0.18 -22.97
CA ASN A 124 25.94 0.05 -24.40
C ASN A 124 25.53 1.50 -24.73
N PRO A 125 26.30 2.24 -25.52
CA PRO A 125 25.97 3.61 -25.89
C PRO A 125 24.68 3.73 -26.74
N ALA A 126 24.25 2.65 -27.39
CA ALA A 126 23.01 2.56 -28.14
C ALA A 126 21.75 2.34 -27.26
N PHE A 127 21.92 2.01 -25.98
CA PHE A 127 20.81 1.79 -25.05
C PHE A 127 20.82 2.84 -23.95
N ASN A 128 19.64 3.25 -23.51
CA ASN A 128 19.51 4.11 -22.35
C ASN A 128 20.05 3.40 -21.09
N PRO A 129 20.70 4.13 -20.17
CA PRO A 129 21.15 3.55 -18.91
C PRO A 129 19.97 2.90 -18.18
N PRO A 130 20.14 1.71 -17.60
CA PRO A 130 19.06 1.02 -16.93
C PRO A 130 18.70 1.78 -15.66
N LYS A 131 17.46 2.27 -15.56
CA LYS A 131 16.95 2.89 -14.34
C LYS A 131 16.98 1.88 -13.19
N ILE A 132 17.61 2.24 -12.09
CA ILE A 132 17.68 1.48 -10.84
C ILE A 132 16.52 1.92 -9.96
N TYR A 133 15.75 0.94 -9.50
CA TYR A 133 14.61 1.14 -8.62
C TYR A 133 14.86 0.43 -7.30
N GLN A 134 14.35 1.03 -6.23
CA GLN A 134 14.17 0.37 -4.95
C GLN A 134 12.68 0.16 -4.74
N ALA A 135 12.28 -1.00 -4.24
CA ALA A 135 10.90 -1.28 -3.94
C ALA A 135 10.75 -1.70 -2.47
N SER A 136 9.61 -1.36 -1.88
CA SER A 136 9.17 -1.87 -0.59
C SER A 136 7.76 -2.42 -0.75
N TYR A 137 7.53 -3.58 -0.14
CA TYR A 137 6.23 -4.24 -0.18
C TYR A 137 5.82 -4.60 1.24
N THR A 138 4.56 -4.33 1.56
CA THR A 138 3.91 -4.77 2.79
C THR A 138 2.70 -5.58 2.39
N PRO A 139 2.61 -6.88 2.74
CA PRO A 139 1.45 -7.69 2.41
C PRO A 139 0.19 -7.09 3.06
N PRO A 140 -1.01 -7.37 2.50
CA PRO A 140 -2.24 -7.04 3.20
C PRO A 140 -2.20 -7.72 4.57
N ALA A 141 -2.75 -7.08 5.59
CA ALA A 141 -2.94 -7.74 6.87
C ALA A 141 -3.78 -9.00 6.60
N ALA A 142 -3.14 -10.17 6.65
CA ALA A 142 -3.86 -11.42 6.57
C ALA A 142 -4.80 -11.43 7.78
N ASP A 143 -6.10 -11.59 7.55
CA ASP A 143 -6.97 -12.17 8.56
C ASP A 143 -6.34 -13.51 8.99
N GLY A 144 -5.55 -13.49 10.07
CA GLY A 144 -5.08 -14.68 10.78
C GLY A 144 -4.10 -15.61 10.04
N GLY A 145 -3.16 -15.09 9.27
CA GLY A 145 -2.15 -15.88 8.56
C GLY A 145 -0.76 -15.97 9.20
N ALA A 146 -0.61 -15.61 10.47
CA ALA A 146 0.63 -15.87 11.21
C ALA A 146 0.70 -17.37 11.55
N GLY A 147 1.31 -18.14 10.65
CA GLY A 147 1.45 -19.58 10.85
C GLY A 147 2.65 -20.14 10.13
N PHE A 148 3.84 -19.98 10.71
CA PHE A 148 4.76 -21.08 11.02
C PHE A 148 6.10 -20.55 11.58
N LEU A 149 6.12 -20.06 12.83
CA LEU A 149 7.14 -20.45 13.82
C LEU A 149 6.79 -19.93 15.22
N GLY A 150 6.30 -20.83 16.07
CA GLY A 150 6.56 -20.79 17.52
C GLY A 150 5.82 -19.75 18.37
N THR A 151 4.58 -20.04 18.75
CA THR A 151 4.19 -20.23 20.16
C THR A 151 2.68 -20.42 20.26
N THR A 152 2.33 -21.55 20.85
CA THR A 152 1.00 -21.93 21.29
C THR A 152 0.40 -20.91 22.24
N THR A 153 -0.81 -20.42 21.96
CA THR A 153 -1.87 -20.36 22.97
C THR A 153 -3.22 -20.50 22.28
N GLN A 154 -3.69 -21.74 22.37
CA GLN A 154 -5.08 -22.12 22.27
C GLN A 154 -5.84 -21.45 23.45
N ALA A 155 -6.77 -20.56 23.15
CA ALA A 155 -7.81 -20.17 24.10
C ALA A 155 -9.14 -20.73 23.59
N ALA A 156 -9.57 -21.81 24.23
CA ALA A 156 -10.84 -22.47 23.98
C ALA A 156 -12.04 -21.53 24.30
N PRO A 157 -13.20 -21.70 23.66
CA PRO A 157 -14.40 -20.92 23.95
C PRO A 157 -14.96 -21.32 25.32
N ALA A 158 -14.82 -20.45 26.31
CA ALA A 158 -15.48 -20.60 27.60
C ALA A 158 -16.98 -20.33 27.45
N ALA A 159 -17.77 -21.26 27.99
CA ALA A 159 -19.22 -21.32 27.94
C ALA A 159 -19.91 -20.03 28.45
N VAL A 160 -20.97 -19.68 27.76
CA VAL A 160 -21.93 -18.62 28.09
C VAL A 160 -22.66 -18.92 29.41
N GLN A 161 -22.53 -18.06 30.41
CA GLN A 161 -23.44 -17.98 31.56
C GLN A 161 -24.46 -16.84 31.33
N PRO A 162 -25.76 -17.03 31.67
CA PRO A 162 -26.81 -16.06 31.35
C PRO A 162 -27.10 -15.02 32.44
N ALA A 163 -27.40 -13.77 31.99
CA ALA A 163 -28.30 -12.73 32.55
C ALA A 163 -27.95 -12.05 33.91
N PRO A 164 -28.31 -10.76 34.18
CA PRO A 164 -29.54 -10.09 33.74
C PRO A 164 -29.48 -8.63 33.21
N THR A 165 -30.42 -8.37 32.30
CA THR A 165 -31.33 -7.23 32.08
C THR A 165 -31.00 -5.80 32.54
N ALA A 166 -30.82 -4.94 31.53
CA ALA A 166 -31.23 -3.54 31.28
C ALA A 166 -31.71 -2.59 32.41
N ALA A 167 -31.19 -1.36 32.38
CA ALA A 167 -31.91 -0.08 32.53
C ALA A 167 -31.05 1.09 31.94
N PRO A 168 -31.63 2.25 31.58
CA PRO A 168 -31.39 2.94 30.30
C PRO A 168 -30.33 4.06 30.29
N THR A 169 -29.93 4.44 29.07
CA THR A 169 -29.25 5.68 28.68
C THR A 169 -30.03 6.93 29.13
N PRO A 170 -29.35 8.08 29.32
CA PRO A 170 -29.32 9.07 28.22
C PRO A 170 -27.95 9.77 28.04
N ALA A 171 -27.51 9.80 26.76
CA ALA A 171 -27.10 10.95 25.95
C ALA A 171 -26.13 12.06 26.48
N PRO A 172 -25.41 12.74 25.56
CA PRO A 172 -23.98 13.06 25.68
C PRO A 172 -23.69 14.54 25.97
N ALA A 173 -22.55 14.85 26.59
CA ALA A 173 -21.87 16.14 26.42
C ALA A 173 -20.49 16.14 27.09
N GLY A 174 -19.44 16.35 26.29
CA GLY A 174 -18.28 17.16 26.66
C GLY A 174 -17.30 16.60 27.69
N GLY A 175 -16.10 16.25 27.22
CA GLY A 175 -14.91 16.15 28.07
C GLY A 175 -14.26 14.79 27.98
N THR A 176 -13.40 14.60 26.97
CA THR A 176 -12.41 13.52 27.00
C THR A 176 -11.47 13.83 28.18
N ALA A 177 -11.74 13.18 29.30
CA ALA A 177 -10.96 13.32 30.52
C ALA A 177 -9.50 12.93 30.24
N LEU A 178 -8.58 13.79 30.70
CA LEU A 178 -7.16 13.50 30.74
C LEU A 178 -6.91 12.22 31.54
N PRO A 179 -6.04 11.30 31.07
CA PRO A 179 -5.66 10.14 31.86
C PRO A 179 -4.98 10.58 33.17
N PRO A 180 -5.24 9.90 34.30
CA PRO A 180 -4.59 10.20 35.57
C PRO A 180 -3.09 9.90 35.47
N GLY A 181 -2.26 10.82 35.97
CA GLY A 181 -0.80 10.67 35.97
C GLY A 181 -0.07 11.45 34.87
N LEU A 182 -0.70 12.44 34.23
CA LEU A 182 0.03 13.37 33.36
C LEU A 182 0.78 14.43 34.16
N PRO A 183 2.00 14.84 33.75
CA PRO A 183 2.68 15.96 34.36
C PRO A 183 1.82 17.24 34.19
N PRO A 184 1.78 18.14 35.19
CA PRO A 184 0.87 19.29 35.22
C PRO A 184 1.09 20.32 34.10
N THR A 185 2.12 20.13 33.26
CA THR A 185 2.47 20.99 32.13
C THR A 185 1.81 20.56 30.81
N ILE A 186 1.10 19.42 30.77
CA ILE A 186 0.48 18.91 29.53
C ILE A 186 -1.03 19.21 29.55
N THR A 187 -1.46 20.04 28.61
CA THR A 187 -2.88 20.37 28.38
C THR A 187 -3.58 19.27 27.57
N PRO A 188 -4.92 19.16 27.65
CA PRO A 188 -5.68 18.16 26.89
C PRO A 188 -5.55 18.31 25.37
N GLU A 189 -5.34 19.53 24.90
CA GLU A 189 -5.13 19.83 23.48
C GLU A 189 -3.77 19.29 23.01
N VAL A 190 -2.71 19.46 23.82
CA VAL A 190 -1.38 18.91 23.52
C VAL A 190 -1.41 17.39 23.56
N TRP A 191 -2.09 16.80 24.55
CA TRP A 191 -2.23 15.34 24.65
C TRP A 191 -2.84 14.70 23.40
N ALA A 192 -3.90 15.32 22.85
CA ALA A 192 -4.56 14.85 21.63
C ALA A 192 -3.68 14.93 20.36
N THR A 193 -2.62 15.74 20.38
CA THR A 193 -1.66 15.88 19.27
C THR A 193 -0.44 14.98 19.37
N LEU A 194 -0.23 14.31 20.51
CA LEU A 194 0.91 13.42 20.73
C LEU A 194 0.69 12.05 20.08
N THR A 195 1.75 11.45 19.55
CA THR A 195 1.71 10.07 19.06
C THR A 195 1.42 9.10 20.22
N PRO A 196 0.78 7.94 19.95
CA PRO A 196 0.48 6.96 20.99
C PRO A 196 1.73 6.46 21.74
N GLU A 197 2.89 6.47 21.08
CA GLU A 197 4.19 6.13 21.67
C GLU A 197 4.65 7.19 22.70
N ALA A 198 4.49 8.48 22.36
CA ALA A 198 4.81 9.60 23.25
C ALA A 198 3.85 9.68 24.44
N GLN A 199 2.56 9.37 24.21
CA GLN A 199 1.56 9.25 25.26
C GLN A 199 1.94 8.16 26.28
N ALA A 200 2.35 6.97 25.81
CA ALA A 200 2.78 5.87 26.67
C ALA A 200 4.05 6.20 27.47
N ALA A 201 5.03 6.88 26.86
CA ALA A 201 6.27 7.27 27.52
C ALA A 201 6.04 8.29 28.66
N LEU A 202 5.10 9.23 28.48
CA LEU A 202 4.74 10.21 29.52
C LEU A 202 4.04 9.56 30.72
N LEU A 203 3.20 8.55 30.48
CA LEU A 203 2.52 7.80 31.55
C LEU A 203 3.51 6.92 32.35
N VAL A 204 4.53 6.36 31.68
CA VAL A 204 5.54 5.51 32.35
C VAL A 204 6.49 6.35 33.22
N THR A 205 6.84 7.57 32.78
CA THR A 205 7.70 8.50 33.53
C THR A 205 7.05 8.99 34.83
N SER A 206 5.73 9.22 34.82
CA SER A 206 5.01 9.69 36.01
C SER A 206 4.82 8.63 37.09
N SER A 207 5.11 7.36 36.80
CA SER A 207 5.02 6.25 37.76
C SER A 207 6.32 6.02 38.57
N ALA A 208 7.34 6.86 38.37
CA ALA A 208 8.60 6.79 39.11
C ALA A 208 8.74 7.98 40.09
N LYS A 209 7.94 7.99 41.15
CA LYS A 209 8.29 8.69 42.40
C LYS A 209 7.61 8.07 43.61
#